data_AF-A0A358AQI1-F1
#
_entry.id   AF-A0A358AQI1-F1
#
_cell.length_a   1.000
_cell.length_b   1.000
_cell.length_c   1.000
_cell.angle_alpha   90.00
_cell.angle_beta   90.00
_cell.angle_gamma   90.00
#
_symmetry.space_group_name_H-M   'P 1'
#
loop_
_entity.id
_entity.type
_entity.pdbx_description
1 polymer ?
#
loop_
_entity_poly.entity_id
_entity_poly.type
_entity_poly.pdbx_seq_one_letter_code
_entity_poly.pdbx_strand_id
1 'polypeptide(L)' 'AEVTPVPMALHLDHATNMDFIRRALKEGFTSIMIDASDQDFARNVEITNTARALCRKYGASLEAELGHVGGTAGRF' A
#
# COMPACT_ATOMS: atom_id res chain seq x y z
N ALA A 1 -7.72 12.32 -10.84
CA ALA A 1 -7.87 13.11 -9.60
C ALA A 1 -7.73 14.61 -9.81
N GLU A 2 -7.06 15.04 -10.87
CA GLU A 2 -6.53 16.40 -10.98
C GLU A 2 -7.53 17.47 -11.44
N VAL A 3 -8.68 17.07 -12.01
CA VAL A 3 -9.65 17.99 -12.64
C VAL A 3 -10.92 18.22 -11.81
N THR A 4 -10.99 17.70 -10.59
CA THR A 4 -12.14 17.90 -9.69
C THR A 4 -11.80 18.93 -8.60
N PRO A 5 -12.77 19.77 -8.19
CA PRO A 5 -12.58 20.71 -7.08
C PRO A 5 -12.59 20.03 -5.69
N VAL A 6 -12.91 18.73 -5.61
CA VAL A 6 -12.98 17.99 -4.35
C VAL A 6 -11.63 17.31 -4.07
N PRO A 7 -11.07 17.38 -2.84
CA PRO A 7 -9.87 16.64 -2.49
C PRO A 7 -10.06 15.13 -2.71
N MET A 8 -9.13 14.50 -3.43
CA MET A 8 -9.17 13.06 -3.70
C MET A 8 -7.83 12.40 -3.42
N ALA A 9 -7.89 11.16 -2.95
CA ALA A 9 -6.74 10.27 -2.87
C ALA A 9 -6.91 9.12 -3.86
N LEU A 10 -5.82 8.72 -4.51
CA LEU A 10 -5.78 7.48 -5.27
C LEU A 10 -5.05 6.44 -4.43
N HIS A 11 -5.80 5.40 -4.02
CA HIS A 11 -5.33 4.37 -3.12
C HIS A 11 -5.05 3.06 -3.86
N LEU A 12 -3.86 2.50 -3.67
CA LEU A 12 -3.55 1.15 -4.11
C LEU A 12 -3.88 0.18 -2.99
N ASP A 13 -4.89 -0.66 -3.21
CA ASP A 13 -5.44 -1.56 -2.22
C ASP A 13 -4.74 -2.94 -2.23
N HIS A 14 -4.56 -3.54 -1.04
CA HIS A 14 -3.98 -4.88 -0.80
C HIS A 14 -2.75 -5.25 -1.68
N ALA A 15 -1.76 -4.36 -1.82
CA ALA A 15 -0.57 -4.72 -2.58
C ALA A 15 0.32 -5.70 -1.80
N THR A 16 0.74 -6.79 -2.44
CA THR A 16 1.69 -7.77 -1.86
C THR A 16 3.09 -7.69 -2.49
N ASN A 17 3.25 -6.86 -3.52
CA ASN A 17 4.47 -6.76 -4.33
C ASN A 17 5.07 -5.34 -4.32
N MET A 18 6.33 -5.24 -3.87
CA MET A 18 7.06 -3.97 -3.76
C MET A 18 7.31 -3.27 -5.10
N ASP A 19 7.50 -4.02 -6.19
CA ASP A 19 7.68 -3.44 -7.52
C ASP A 19 6.39 -2.82 -8.04
N PHE A 20 5.24 -3.41 -7.68
CA PHE A 20 3.95 -2.84 -8.03
C PHE A 20 3.69 -1.54 -7.26
N ILE A 21 4.01 -1.51 -5.96
CA ILE A 21 3.99 -0.27 -5.17
C ILE A 21 4.88 0.80 -5.81
N ARG A 22 6.12 0.46 -6.20
CA ARG A 22 7.04 1.41 -6.84
C ARG A 22 6.47 1.98 -8.14
N ARG A 23 5.82 1.14 -8.95
CA ARG A 23 5.14 1.59 -10.17
C ARG A 23 3.98 2.53 -9.84
N ALA A 24 3.08 2.14 -8.94
CA ALA A 24 1.95 2.97 -8.53
C ALA A 24 2.39 4.36 -8.04
N LEU A 25 3.42 4.41 -7.20
CA LEU A 25 4.00 5.66 -6.72
C LEU A 25 4.59 6.52 -7.85
N LYS A 26 5.25 5.88 -8.84
CA LYS A 26 5.77 6.58 -10.03
C LYS A 26 4.65 7.15 -10.90
N GLU A 27 3.50 6.49 -10.95
CA GLU A 27 2.31 6.94 -11.69
C GLU A 27 1.46 7.96 -10.89
N GLY A 28 1.91 8.39 -9.70
CA GLY A 28 1.26 9.46 -8.94
C GLY A 28 0.18 9.01 -7.94
N PHE A 29 0.17 7.73 -7.53
CA PHE A 29 -0.67 7.30 -6.41
C PHE A 29 -0.29 8.05 -5.14
N THR A 30 -1.30 8.51 -4.39
CA THR A 30 -1.12 9.32 -3.18
C THR A 30 -1.33 8.53 -1.89
N SER A 31 -1.83 7.29 -1.99
CA SER A 31 -2.02 6.38 -0.86
C SER A 31 -1.75 4.94 -1.30
N ILE A 32 -1.09 4.15 -0.44
CA ILE A 32 -0.73 2.75 -0.71
C ILE A 32 -1.11 1.90 0.52
N MET A 33 -1.65 0.70 0.30
CA MET A 33 -1.73 -0.36 1.30
C MET A 33 -0.75 -1.47 0.96
N ILE A 34 0.10 -1.85 1.92
CA ILE A 34 0.90 -3.08 1.86
C ILE A 34 0.23 -4.16 2.70
N ASP A 35 -0.13 -5.26 2.05
CA ASP A 35 -0.64 -6.45 2.70
C ASP A 35 0.49 -7.48 2.84
N ALA A 36 1.00 -7.58 4.07
CA ALA A 36 1.95 -8.60 4.50
C ALA A 36 1.35 -9.44 5.64
N SER A 37 0.01 -9.54 5.69
CA SER A 37 -0.73 -10.26 6.74
C SER A 37 -0.41 -11.76 6.80
N ASP A 38 0.07 -12.32 5.69
CA ASP A 38 0.47 -13.72 5.57
C ASP A 38 1.88 -14.02 6.11
N GLN A 39 2.65 -12.98 6.46
CA GLN A 39 3.99 -13.11 7.03
C GLN A 39 3.95 -13.17 8.56
N ASP A 40 5.03 -13.67 9.17
CA ASP A 40 5.21 -13.51 10.62
C ASP A 40 5.30 -12.02 11.00
N PHE A 41 5.05 -11.72 12.28
CA PHE A 41 5.00 -10.34 12.76
C PHE A 41 6.27 -9.55 12.47
N ALA A 42 7.45 -10.14 12.71
CA ALA A 42 8.72 -9.45 12.50
C ALA A 42 8.93 -9.12 11.02
N ARG A 43 8.58 -10.08 10.15
CA ARG A 43 8.70 -9.93 8.70
C ARG A 43 7.71 -8.92 8.13
N ASN A 44 6.47 -8.92 8.61
CA ASN A 44 5.48 -7.90 8.26
C ASN A 44 6.01 -6.50 8.63
N VAL A 45 6.55 -6.32 9.84
CA VAL A 45 7.15 -5.04 10.27
C VAL A 45 8.29 -4.60 9.36
N GLU A 46 9.18 -5.51 8.94
CA GLU A 46 10.27 -5.19 8.00
C GLU A 46 9.76 -4.74 6.63
N ILE A 47 8.82 -5.50 6.05
CA ILE A 47 8.25 -5.21 4.73
C ILE A 47 7.50 -3.87 4.77
N THR A 48 6.66 -3.67 5.79
CA THR A 48 5.90 -2.44 6.01
C THR A 48 6.83 -1.24 6.17
N ASN A 49 7.92 -1.36 6.92
CA ASN A 49 8.91 -0.27 7.05
C ASN A 49 9.62 0.05 5.73
N THR A 50 9.88 -0.96 4.90
CA THR A 50 10.45 -0.78 3.57
C THR A 50 9.47 -0.02 2.66
N ALA A 51 8.20 -0.42 2.64
CA ALA A 51 7.14 0.28 1.91
C ALA A 51 6.97 1.72 2.39
N ARG A 52 7.05 1.95 3.72
CA ARG A 52 6.97 3.28 4.34
C ARG A 52 8.09 4.19 3.87
N ALA A 53 9.32 3.69 3.86
CA ALA A 53 10.48 4.44 3.39
C ALA A 53 10.34 4.82 1.91
N LEU A 54 9.71 3.96 1.10
CA LEU A 54 9.42 4.24 -0.30
C LEU A 54 8.33 5.32 -0.44
N CYS A 55 7.16 5.15 0.19
CA CYS A 55 6.05 6.10 0.10
C CYS A 55 6.45 7.52 0.53
N ARG A 56 7.28 7.64 1.60
CA ARG A 56 7.81 8.94 2.05
C ARG A 56 8.61 9.69 0.97
N LYS A 57 9.30 9.00 0.06
CA LYS A 57 10.05 9.62 -1.04
C LYS A 57 9.14 10.25 -2.10
N TYR A 58 7.90 9.75 -2.21
CA TYR A 58 6.92 10.20 -3.20
C TYR A 58 5.81 11.07 -2.58
N GLY A 59 5.86 11.33 -1.26
CA GLY A 59 4.82 12.10 -0.57
C GLY A 59 3.48 11.36 -0.41
N ALA A 60 3.47 10.03 -0.50
CA ALA A 60 2.27 9.21 -0.35
C ALA A 60 2.09 8.69 1.09
N SER A 61 0.85 8.47 1.51
CA SER A 61 0.52 7.77 2.75
C SER A 61 0.68 6.24 2.60
N LEU A 62 0.88 5.55 3.73
CA LEU A 62 0.93 4.09 3.78
C LEU A 62 -0.08 3.56 4.81
N GLU A 63 -0.83 2.55 4.41
CA GLU A 63 -1.66 1.66 5.23
C GLU A 63 -1.02 0.26 5.28
N ALA A 64 -1.22 -0.47 6.39
CA ALA A 64 -0.68 -1.81 6.57
C ALA A 64 -1.69 -2.71 7.30
N GLU A 65 -1.68 -4.01 6.98
CA GLU A 65 -2.55 -5.01 7.61
C GLU A 65 -1.79 -5.87 8.63
N LEU A 66 -2.40 -6.08 9.81
CA LEU A 66 -1.90 -6.99 10.85
C LEU A 66 -2.97 -8.04 11.17
N GLY A 67 -2.59 -9.32 10.98
CA GLY A 67 -3.55 -10.43 11.02
C GLY A 67 -4.36 -10.50 9.73
N HIS A 68 -5.30 -11.44 9.65
CA HIS A 68 -6.17 -11.58 8.48
C HIS A 68 -7.55 -11.04 8.81
N VAL A 69 -8.04 -10.07 8.05
CA VAL A 69 -9.46 -9.73 8.08
C VAL A 69 -10.23 -10.87 7.41
N GLY A 70 -11.17 -11.49 8.14
CA GLY A 70 -11.95 -12.62 7.61
C GLY A 70 -12.77 -12.22 6.39
N GLY A 71 -12.36 -12.66 5.20
CA GLY A 71 -13.07 -12.38 3.96
C GLY A 71 -12.49 -13.13 2.77
N THR A 72 -13.38 -13.66 1.92
CA THR A 72 -13.09 -14.27 0.62
C THR A 72 -12.77 -13.21 -0.44
N ALA A 73 -11.91 -12.24 -0.14
CA ALA A 73 -11.58 -11.17 -1.08
C ALA A 73 -10.55 -11.67 -2.10
N GLY A 74 -11.04 -12.22 -3.21
CA GLY A 74 -10.39 -12.08 -4.53
C GLY A 74 -8.96 -12.59 -4.70
N ARG A 75 -8.58 -13.74 -4.13
CA ARG A 75 -7.46 -14.52 -4.70
C ARG A 75 -7.92 -15.10 -6.05
N PHE A 76 -7.64 -14.39 -7.14
CA PHE A 76 -7.70 -14.91 -8.51
C PHE A 76 -6.29 -15.22 -9.03
#